data_AF-A0A7W0LJI2-F1
#
_entry.id   AF-A0A7W0LJI2-F1
#
_cell.length_a   1.000
_cell.length_b   1.000
_cell.length_c   1.000
_cell.angle_alpha   90.00
_cell.angle_beta   90.00
_cell.angle_gamma   90.00
#
_symmetry.space_group_name_H-M   'P 1'
#
loop_
_entity.id
_entity.type
_entity.pdbx_description
1 polymer ?
#
loop_
_entity_poly.entity_id
_entity_poly.type
_entity_poly.pdbx_seq_one_letter_code
_entity_poly.pdbx_strand_id
1 'polypeptide(L)'
;MKLSGEDAAGGREVSTSADGAPEAPLRWEARTGKAAAGAAFLSAGLAAASTAVQIAAIGAPPDNEREALIRFDANRGEFFLSLGLQVLSYFLLAAALFYLLRATVHRRPETPRFAIGLLLLAPVLLAVGGLLNQLDLNDVADKFLASGERTDNRAENLLEDRAIFGGAVGSGGTLCLALSLVLISLNAMRAGLLSRFMGVLGMIVGGLLILPLLPGGQSVVQIFWLVALGALFLDRWPGGRGPAWETGEAVPWPSAAEARGEALASTLSVEHPDPGKPDAEDPGPPHPVSRKRKKKRR
;
A
#
# COMPACT_ATOMS: atom_id res chain seq x y z
N MET A 1 -50.45 4.22 -62.86
CA MET A 1 -50.41 5.59 -62.28
C MET A 1 -49.56 5.47 -61.02
N LYS A 2 -48.21 5.65 -61.10
CA LYS A 2 -47.47 6.89 -60.73
C LYS A 2 -47.85 7.33 -59.29
N LEU A 3 -47.01 7.42 -58.26
CA LEU A 3 -45.59 7.81 -58.06
C LEU A 3 -45.13 7.25 -56.68
N SER A 4 -43.90 6.76 -56.47
CA SER A 4 -42.63 7.49 -56.18
C SER A 4 -42.56 8.20 -54.82
N GLY A 5 -41.48 7.91 -54.08
CA GLY A 5 -41.09 8.48 -52.77
C GLY A 5 -40.77 7.33 -51.81
N GLU A 6 -39.57 6.76 -51.72
CA GLU A 6 -38.23 7.36 -51.66
C GLU A 6 -38.16 8.44 -50.57
N ASP A 7 -38.11 7.98 -49.32
CA ASP A 7 -37.57 8.77 -48.22
C ASP A 7 -36.58 7.91 -47.42
N ALA A 8 -35.38 8.47 -47.35
CA ALA A 8 -34.17 7.88 -46.84
C ALA A 8 -34.28 7.61 -45.33
N ALA A 9 -34.48 6.35 -44.95
CA ALA A 9 -34.06 5.87 -43.65
C ALA A 9 -32.54 5.75 -43.67
N GLY A 10 -31.87 6.88 -43.44
CA GLY A 10 -30.44 6.96 -43.24
C GLY A 10 -30.02 5.91 -42.22
N GLY A 11 -29.31 4.89 -42.72
CA GLY A 11 -28.53 3.99 -41.89
C GLY A 11 -27.61 4.86 -41.07
N ARG A 12 -27.93 5.02 -39.79
CA ARG A 12 -26.91 5.29 -38.79
C ARG A 12 -26.01 4.07 -38.83
N GLU A 13 -24.98 4.15 -39.67
CA GLU A 13 -23.72 3.49 -39.40
C GLU A 13 -23.37 3.89 -37.96
N VAL A 14 -23.74 3.01 -37.03
CA VAL A 14 -23.05 2.89 -35.77
C VAL A 14 -21.64 2.52 -36.21
N SER A 15 -20.81 3.54 -36.39
CA SER A 15 -19.37 3.42 -36.46
C SER A 15 -18.98 2.72 -35.17
N THR A 16 -18.99 1.41 -35.23
CA THR A 16 -18.51 0.53 -34.19
C THR A 16 -17.01 0.66 -34.38
N SER A 17 -16.45 1.72 -33.79
CA SER A 17 -15.02 1.98 -33.80
C SER A 17 -14.36 0.71 -33.30
N ALA A 18 -13.69 0.01 -34.21
CA ALA A 18 -12.95 -1.21 -33.95
C ALA A 18 -11.64 -0.93 -33.20
N ASP A 19 -11.71 -0.06 -32.18
CA ASP A 19 -10.58 0.48 -31.39
C ASP A 19 -10.96 0.47 -29.89
N GLY A 20 -11.64 -0.60 -29.47
CA GLY A 20 -12.40 -0.71 -28.23
C GLY A 20 -11.58 -0.92 -26.94
N ALA A 21 -10.49 -0.19 -26.73
CA ALA A 21 -9.89 -0.08 -25.40
C ALA A 21 -10.69 0.91 -24.53
N PRO A 22 -10.86 0.67 -23.22
CA PRO A 22 -11.56 1.60 -22.35
C PRO A 22 -10.72 2.86 -22.07
N GLU A 23 -10.72 3.83 -23.00
CA GLU A 23 -9.94 5.07 -22.86
C GLU A 23 -10.33 5.91 -21.63
N ALA A 24 -11.60 5.92 -21.26
CA ALA A 24 -12.10 6.76 -20.16
C ALA A 24 -11.50 6.39 -18.78
N PRO A 25 -11.43 5.11 -18.39
CA PRO A 25 -10.69 4.61 -17.23
C PRO A 25 -9.21 5.00 -17.22
N LEU A 26 -8.48 4.78 -18.32
CA LEU A 26 -7.05 5.14 -18.41
C LEU A 26 -6.82 6.65 -18.26
N ARG A 27 -7.68 7.48 -18.86
CA ARG A 27 -7.63 8.95 -18.67
C ARG A 27 -7.91 9.38 -17.23
N TRP A 28 -8.72 8.64 -16.47
CA TRP A 28 -8.93 8.91 -15.05
C TRP A 28 -7.70 8.51 -14.23
N GLU A 29 -7.11 7.35 -14.52
CA GLU A 29 -5.89 6.85 -13.87
C GLU A 29 -4.71 7.81 -14.08
N ALA A 30 -4.49 8.29 -15.31
CA ALA A 30 -3.44 9.25 -15.63
C ALA A 30 -3.59 10.57 -14.85
N ARG A 31 -4.82 11.03 -14.64
CA ARG A 31 -5.11 12.29 -13.90
C ARG A 31 -4.97 12.12 -12.39
N THR A 32 -5.46 11.02 -11.85
CA THR A 32 -5.55 10.81 -10.39
C THR A 32 -4.35 10.09 -9.79
N GLY A 33 -3.54 9.40 -10.60
CA GLY A 33 -2.36 8.66 -10.15
C GLY A 33 -1.35 9.53 -9.39
N LYS A 34 -1.13 10.79 -9.80
CA LYS A 34 -0.22 11.71 -9.08
C LYS A 34 -0.76 12.09 -7.70
N ALA A 35 -2.07 12.31 -7.58
CA ALA A 35 -2.71 12.61 -6.30
C ALA A 35 -2.70 11.37 -5.39
N ALA A 36 -2.97 10.18 -5.93
CA ALA A 36 -2.86 8.93 -5.19
C ALA A 36 -1.42 8.64 -4.72
N ALA A 37 -0.43 8.94 -5.55
CA ALA A 37 0.98 8.85 -5.16
C ALA A 37 1.32 9.83 -4.03
N GLY A 38 0.87 11.09 -4.16
CA GLY A 38 1.01 12.09 -3.10
C GLY A 38 0.38 11.63 -1.79
N ALA A 39 -0.83 11.07 -1.84
CA ALA A 39 -1.50 10.51 -0.67
C ALA A 39 -0.69 9.35 -0.04
N ALA A 40 -0.15 8.44 -0.85
CA ALA A 40 0.68 7.34 -0.35
C ALA A 40 1.95 7.84 0.34
N PHE A 41 2.68 8.78 -0.26
CA PHE A 41 3.89 9.36 0.34
C PHE A 41 3.59 10.18 1.60
N LEU A 42 2.56 11.01 1.58
CA LEU A 42 2.14 11.79 2.75
C LEU A 42 1.67 10.87 3.87
N SER A 43 0.92 9.80 3.56
CA SER A 43 0.54 8.78 4.53
C SER A 43 1.78 8.15 5.19
N ALA A 44 2.77 7.76 4.39
CA ALA A 44 4.02 7.19 4.89
C ALA A 44 4.78 8.17 5.80
N GLY A 45 4.91 9.44 5.37
CA GLY A 45 5.57 10.48 6.14
C GLY A 45 4.87 10.78 7.47
N LEU A 46 3.54 10.86 7.46
CA LEU A 46 2.75 11.09 8.67
C LEU A 46 2.76 9.89 9.62
N ALA A 47 2.74 8.65 9.10
CA ALA A 47 2.90 7.45 9.93
C ALA A 47 4.28 7.43 10.60
N ALA A 48 5.33 7.76 9.85
CA ALA A 48 6.69 7.87 10.38
C ALA A 48 6.79 8.96 11.45
N ALA A 49 6.22 10.15 11.19
CA ALA A 49 6.20 11.26 12.13
C ALA A 49 5.42 10.92 13.40
N SER A 50 4.23 10.32 13.28
CA SER A 50 3.44 9.87 14.44
C SER A 50 4.22 8.87 15.29
N THR A 51 4.86 7.88 14.65
CA THR A 51 5.68 6.88 15.35
C THR A 51 6.87 7.54 16.05
N ALA A 52 7.55 8.49 15.40
CA ALA A 52 8.68 9.21 15.99
C ALA A 52 8.27 10.05 17.20
N VAL A 53 7.12 10.72 17.14
CA VAL A 53 6.55 11.48 18.28
C VAL A 53 6.22 10.54 19.44
N GLN A 54 5.60 9.38 19.18
CA GLN A 54 5.32 8.40 20.23
C GLN A 54 6.58 7.86 20.89
N ILE A 55 7.60 7.50 20.10
CA ILE A 55 8.89 7.04 20.62
C ILE A 55 9.55 8.13 21.49
N ALA A 56 9.52 9.38 21.02
CA ALA A 56 10.08 10.51 21.77
C ALA A 56 9.33 10.79 23.08
N ALA A 57 8.00 10.67 23.07
CA ALA A 57 7.15 10.88 24.25
C ALA A 57 7.29 9.76 25.29
N ILE A 58 7.41 8.50 24.85
CA ILE A 58 7.55 7.34 25.75
C ILE A 58 8.97 7.25 26.33
N GLY A 59 9.99 7.46 25.50
CA GLY A 59 11.38 7.25 25.87
C GLY A 59 11.72 5.76 26.04
N ALA A 60 12.44 5.41 27.11
CA ALA A 60 12.65 4.01 27.49
C ALA A 60 11.30 3.36 27.89
N PRO A 61 11.08 2.06 27.66
CA PRO A 61 9.88 1.38 28.17
C PRO A 61 9.70 1.67 29.68
N PRO A 62 8.49 2.01 30.16
CA PRO A 62 8.25 2.24 31.58
C PRO A 62 8.42 0.93 32.35
N ASP A 63 9.00 0.99 33.56
CA ASP A 63 9.25 -0.19 34.39
C ASP A 63 7.96 -0.73 35.02
N ASN A 64 6.95 0.12 35.22
CA ASN A 64 5.64 -0.23 35.75
C ASN A 64 4.52 0.69 35.22
N GLU A 65 3.26 0.32 35.49
CA GLU A 65 2.08 1.05 35.02
C GLU A 65 1.92 2.42 35.66
N ARG A 66 2.38 2.58 36.90
CA ARG A 66 2.46 3.89 37.57
C ARG A 66 3.32 4.85 36.77
N GLU A 67 4.51 4.43 36.37
CA GLU A 67 5.41 5.24 35.58
C GLU A 67 4.81 5.55 34.21
N ALA A 68 4.12 4.59 33.59
CA ALA A 68 3.40 4.80 32.34
C ALA A 68 2.34 5.92 32.46
N LEU A 69 1.52 5.92 33.53
CA LEU A 69 0.49 6.95 33.76
C LEU A 69 1.10 8.33 34.03
N ILE A 70 2.20 8.41 34.78
CA ILE A 70 2.91 9.67 35.04
C ILE A 70 3.50 10.24 33.75
N ARG A 71 4.14 9.40 32.93
CA ARG A 71 4.71 9.82 31.64
C ARG A 71 3.64 10.18 30.62
N PHE A 72 2.51 9.49 30.64
CA PHE A 72 1.35 9.82 29.82
C PHE A 72 0.82 11.21 30.14
N ASP A 73 0.63 11.52 31.42
CA ASP A 73 0.16 12.84 31.86
C ASP A 73 1.16 13.94 31.47
N ALA A 74 2.45 13.71 31.69
CA ALA A 74 3.51 14.66 31.37
C ALA A 74 3.62 14.97 29.86
N ASN A 75 3.30 14.01 28.98
CA ASN A 75 3.42 14.14 27.53
C ASN A 75 2.05 14.07 26.81
N ARG A 76 0.99 14.50 27.50
CA ARG A 76 -0.40 14.39 27.00
C ARG A 76 -0.54 15.02 25.61
N GLY A 77 0.08 16.18 25.39
CA GLY A 77 0.03 16.91 24.12
C GLY A 77 0.66 16.15 22.95
N GLU A 78 1.79 15.49 23.21
CA GLU A 78 2.53 14.67 22.25
C GLU A 78 1.71 13.44 21.84
N PHE A 79 1.03 12.80 22.79
CA PHE A 79 0.13 11.69 22.47
C PHE A 79 -1.04 12.15 21.58
N PHE A 80 -1.71 13.27 21.89
CA PHE A 80 -2.77 13.81 21.03
C PHE A 80 -2.26 14.24 19.65
N LEU A 81 -1.08 14.86 19.58
CA LEU A 81 -0.44 15.20 18.31
C LEU A 81 -0.16 13.94 17.48
N SER A 82 0.40 12.91 18.10
CA SER A 82 0.68 11.64 17.43
C SER A 82 -0.60 10.96 16.92
N LEU A 83 -1.69 11.03 17.68
CA LEU A 83 -3.00 10.53 17.28
C LEU A 83 -3.54 11.28 16.06
N GLY A 84 -3.47 12.62 16.05
CA GLY A 84 -3.89 13.42 14.91
C GLY A 84 -3.12 13.09 13.63
N LEU A 85 -1.79 12.97 13.74
CA LEU A 85 -0.92 12.55 12.62
C LEU A 85 -1.27 11.14 12.13
N GLN A 86 -1.52 10.21 13.06
CA GLN A 86 -1.85 8.82 12.75
C GLN A 86 -3.21 8.70 12.04
N VAL A 87 -4.22 9.41 12.53
CA VAL A 87 -5.56 9.45 11.91
C VAL A 87 -5.47 9.98 10.49
N LEU A 88 -4.80 11.11 10.29
CA LEU A 88 -4.62 11.68 8.96
C LEU A 88 -3.85 10.74 8.02
N SER A 89 -2.83 10.07 8.54
CA SER A 89 -2.10 9.03 7.79
C SER A 89 -3.03 7.91 7.29
N TYR A 90 -3.94 7.41 8.15
CA TYR A 90 -4.88 6.36 7.76
C TYR A 90 -5.92 6.81 6.72
N PHE A 91 -6.41 8.04 6.78
CA PHE A 91 -7.28 8.58 5.73
C PHE A 91 -6.56 8.69 4.38
N LEU A 92 -5.29 9.09 4.38
CA LEU A 92 -4.49 9.16 3.15
C LEU A 92 -4.13 7.78 2.61
N LEU A 93 -3.83 6.81 3.48
CA LEU A 93 -3.69 5.40 3.11
C LEU A 93 -4.97 4.89 2.45
N ALA A 94 -6.14 5.19 3.04
CA ALA A 94 -7.42 4.80 2.49
C ALA A 94 -7.67 5.43 1.10
N ALA A 95 -7.26 6.69 0.89
CA ALA A 95 -7.34 7.34 -0.42
C ALA A 95 -6.44 6.65 -1.48
N ALA A 96 -5.20 6.31 -1.11
CA ALA A 96 -4.27 5.59 -1.99
C ALA A 96 -4.79 4.18 -2.36
N LEU A 97 -5.33 3.46 -1.36
CA LEU A 97 -5.96 2.16 -1.55
C LEU A 97 -7.26 2.24 -2.36
N PHE A 98 -8.02 3.32 -2.21
CA PHE A 98 -9.26 3.52 -2.97
C PHE A 98 -8.97 3.70 -4.45
N TYR A 99 -7.90 4.44 -4.78
CA TYR A 99 -7.40 4.53 -6.16
C TYR A 99 -7.06 3.14 -6.72
N LEU A 100 -6.27 2.36 -5.97
CA LEU A 100 -5.89 1.01 -6.39
C LEU A 100 -7.09 0.06 -6.53
N LEU A 101 -8.01 0.09 -5.57
CA LEU A 101 -9.22 -0.72 -5.58
C LEU A 101 -10.11 -0.37 -6.77
N ARG A 102 -10.28 0.92 -7.08
CA ARG A 102 -11.07 1.34 -8.24
C ARG A 102 -10.46 0.87 -9.56
N ALA A 103 -9.15 0.99 -9.71
CA ALA A 103 -8.42 0.44 -10.86
C ALA A 103 -8.57 -1.09 -10.94
N THR A 104 -8.58 -1.77 -9.79
CA THR A 104 -8.74 -3.24 -9.70
C THR A 104 -10.15 -3.68 -10.09
N VAL A 105 -11.19 -3.03 -9.57
CA VAL A 105 -12.60 -3.35 -9.88
C VAL A 105 -12.89 -3.19 -11.37
N HIS A 106 -12.27 -2.22 -12.02
CA HIS A 106 -12.44 -2.02 -13.46
C HIS A 106 -11.92 -3.21 -14.28
N ARG A 107 -10.83 -3.83 -13.83
CA ARG A 107 -10.17 -4.97 -14.51
C ARG A 107 -10.72 -6.32 -14.07
N ARG A 108 -11.16 -6.46 -12.82
CA ARG A 108 -11.69 -7.71 -12.26
C ARG A 108 -13.06 -7.48 -11.60
N PRO A 109 -14.17 -7.79 -12.29
CA PRO A 109 -15.51 -7.66 -11.73
C PRO A 109 -15.78 -8.64 -10.58
N GLU A 110 -14.97 -9.70 -10.43
CA GLU A 110 -14.97 -10.62 -9.29
C GLU A 110 -14.55 -9.96 -7.97
N THR A 111 -14.00 -8.75 -8.00
CA THR A 111 -13.54 -8.06 -6.80
C THR A 111 -14.73 -7.75 -5.88
N PRO A 112 -14.70 -8.16 -4.59
CA PRO A 112 -15.82 -7.98 -3.69
C PRO A 112 -16.12 -6.49 -3.47
N ARG A 113 -17.34 -6.06 -3.80
CA ARG A 113 -17.77 -4.66 -3.68
C ARG A 113 -17.78 -4.15 -2.23
N PHE A 114 -17.98 -5.05 -1.26
CA PHE A 114 -17.95 -4.69 0.17
C PHE A 114 -16.55 -4.21 0.63
N ALA A 115 -15.48 -4.50 -0.12
CA ALA A 115 -14.15 -4.00 0.19
C ALA A 115 -14.07 -2.46 0.19
N ILE A 116 -14.92 -1.78 -0.60
CA ILE A 116 -15.03 -0.32 -0.58
C ILE A 116 -15.57 0.14 0.77
N GLY A 117 -16.62 -0.53 1.28
CA GLY A 117 -17.22 -0.23 2.57
C GLY A 117 -16.22 -0.43 3.72
N LEU A 118 -15.51 -1.57 3.74
CA LEU A 118 -14.46 -1.83 4.73
C LEU A 118 -13.35 -0.77 4.70
N LEU A 119 -12.91 -0.39 3.51
CA LEU A 119 -11.83 0.57 3.33
C LEU A 119 -12.19 1.97 3.85
N LEU A 120 -13.42 2.42 3.60
CA LEU A 120 -13.90 3.73 4.03
C LEU A 120 -14.28 3.75 5.52
N LEU A 121 -14.80 2.64 6.04
CA LEU A 121 -15.18 2.51 7.45
C LEU A 121 -13.96 2.44 8.38
N ALA A 122 -12.88 1.78 7.94
CA ALA A 122 -11.68 1.56 8.73
C ALA A 122 -11.06 2.84 9.36
N PRO A 123 -10.71 3.91 8.60
CA PRO A 123 -10.10 5.10 9.18
C PRO A 123 -11.04 5.84 10.13
N VAL A 124 -12.36 5.76 9.91
CA VAL A 124 -13.36 6.37 10.81
C VAL A 124 -13.39 5.64 12.15
N LEU A 125 -13.45 4.30 12.14
CA LEU A 125 -13.43 3.50 13.36
C LEU A 125 -12.10 3.66 14.12
N LEU A 126 -10.97 3.72 13.40
CA LEU A 126 -9.66 3.96 14.02
C LEU A 126 -9.58 5.34 14.66
N ALA A 127 -10.14 6.38 14.03
CA ALA A 127 -10.18 7.73 14.59
C ALA A 127 -11.05 7.80 15.84
N VAL A 128 -12.26 7.23 15.78
CA VAL A 128 -13.19 7.21 16.91
C VAL A 128 -12.63 6.37 18.06
N GLY A 129 -12.17 5.15 17.77
CA GLY A 129 -11.60 4.24 18.78
C GLY A 129 -10.34 4.80 19.41
N GLY A 130 -9.46 5.40 18.61
CA GLY A 130 -8.25 6.06 19.12
C GLY A 130 -8.57 7.24 20.03
N LEU A 131 -9.54 8.08 19.66
CA LEU A 131 -9.97 9.21 20.49
C LEU A 131 -10.60 8.74 21.80
N LEU A 132 -11.53 7.77 21.74
CA LEU A 132 -12.17 7.21 22.93
C LEU A 132 -11.14 6.59 23.88
N ASN A 133 -10.23 5.76 23.35
CA ASN A 133 -9.17 5.16 24.15
C ASN A 133 -8.24 6.21 24.79
N GLN A 134 -7.97 7.32 24.10
CA GLN A 134 -7.17 8.42 24.63
C GLN A 134 -7.89 9.15 25.77
N LEU A 135 -9.21 9.35 25.65
CA LEU A 135 -10.04 9.94 26.72
C LEU A 135 -10.12 9.01 27.93
N ASP A 136 -10.31 7.71 27.71
CA ASP A 136 -10.35 6.71 28.79
C ASP A 136 -9.03 6.69 29.57
N LEU A 137 -7.89 6.70 28.88
CA LEU A 137 -6.56 6.79 29.52
C LEU A 137 -6.35 8.12 30.25
N ASN A 138 -6.86 9.22 29.69
CA ASN A 138 -6.80 10.54 30.31
C ASN A 138 -7.57 10.56 31.65
N ASP A 139 -8.79 10.02 31.65
CA ASP A 139 -9.61 9.95 32.85
C ASP A 139 -8.98 9.05 33.93
N VAL A 140 -8.34 7.95 33.53
CA VAL A 140 -7.56 7.08 34.43
C VAL A 140 -6.36 7.82 35.03
N ALA A 141 -5.60 8.55 34.20
CA ALA A 141 -4.45 9.33 34.66
C ALA A 141 -4.88 10.44 35.66
N ASP A 142 -5.96 11.16 35.35
CA ASP A 142 -6.49 12.21 36.23
C ASP A 142 -6.95 11.61 37.58
N LYS A 143 -7.65 10.48 37.58
CA LYS A 143 -8.05 9.76 38.80
C LYS A 143 -6.86 9.26 39.62
N PHE A 144 -5.81 8.79 38.94
CA PHE A 144 -4.58 8.33 39.58
C PHE A 144 -3.81 9.47 40.26
N LEU A 145 -3.78 10.65 39.64
CA LEU A 145 -3.02 11.80 40.15
C LEU A 145 -3.76 12.62 41.22
N ALA A 146 -5.09 12.70 41.13
CA ALA A 146 -5.92 13.59 41.94
C ALA A 146 -6.22 13.08 43.36
N SER A 147 -6.12 11.78 43.63
CA SER A 147 -6.50 11.24 44.95
C SER A 147 -5.66 10.04 45.36
N GLY A 148 -5.49 9.83 46.68
CA GLY A 148 -4.87 8.68 47.36
C GLY A 148 -3.43 8.31 46.98
N GLU A 149 -2.98 7.11 47.38
CA GLU A 149 -1.58 6.70 47.22
C GLU A 149 -1.26 6.30 45.77
N ARG A 150 -0.13 6.79 45.26
CA ARG A 150 0.38 6.52 43.90
C ARG A 150 1.20 5.23 43.89
N THR A 151 0.53 4.12 44.17
CA THR A 151 1.11 2.77 44.18
C THR A 151 0.86 2.06 42.85
N ASP A 152 1.66 1.04 42.57
CA ASP A 152 1.58 0.27 41.31
C ASP A 152 0.25 -0.51 41.25
N ASN A 153 -0.12 -1.21 42.34
CA ASN A 153 -1.40 -1.93 42.43
C ASN A 153 -2.62 -1.04 42.14
N ARG A 154 -2.52 0.25 42.48
CA ARG A 154 -3.62 1.18 42.19
C ARG A 154 -3.66 1.55 40.71
N ALA A 155 -2.51 1.78 40.08
CA ALA A 155 -2.44 2.05 38.65
C ALA A 155 -3.07 0.87 37.88
N GLU A 156 -2.74 -0.35 38.28
CA GLU A 156 -3.28 -1.59 37.72
C GLU A 156 -4.79 -1.69 37.86
N ASN A 157 -5.32 -1.58 39.09
CA ASN A 157 -6.76 -1.62 39.30
C ASN A 157 -7.52 -0.56 38.47
N LEU A 158 -6.98 0.67 38.36
CA LEU A 158 -7.62 1.72 37.56
C LEU A 158 -7.55 1.46 36.05
N LEU A 159 -6.48 0.81 35.57
CA LEU A 159 -6.32 0.44 34.17
C LEU A 159 -7.19 -0.76 33.80
N GLU A 160 -7.42 -1.70 34.73
CA GLU A 160 -8.34 -2.83 34.57
C GLU A 160 -9.81 -2.40 34.57
N ASP A 161 -10.17 -1.45 35.43
CA ASP A 161 -11.54 -0.92 35.55
C ASP A 161 -11.94 0.04 34.41
N ARG A 162 -11.01 0.36 33.49
CA ARG A 162 -11.28 1.33 32.42
C ARG A 162 -12.28 0.79 31.41
N ALA A 163 -13.03 1.70 30.78
CA ALA A 163 -13.90 1.33 29.69
C ALA A 163 -13.09 0.75 28.52
N ILE A 164 -13.44 -0.47 28.09
CA ILE A 164 -12.78 -1.13 26.95
C ILE A 164 -13.43 -0.79 25.60
N PHE A 165 -14.49 0.02 25.60
CA PHE A 165 -15.27 0.31 24.41
C PHE A 165 -14.45 1.04 23.33
N GLY A 166 -13.64 2.04 23.72
CA GLY A 166 -12.75 2.73 22.78
C GLY A 166 -11.76 1.78 22.11
N GLY A 167 -11.15 0.90 22.92
CA GLY A 167 -10.26 -0.16 22.43
C GLY A 167 -10.98 -1.10 21.45
N ALA A 168 -12.18 -1.57 21.77
CA ALA A 168 -12.96 -2.47 20.93
C ALA A 168 -13.34 -1.84 19.57
N VAL A 169 -13.77 -0.57 19.57
CA VAL A 169 -14.04 0.19 18.33
C VAL A 169 -12.77 0.34 17.49
N GLY A 170 -11.65 0.66 18.13
CA GLY A 170 -10.34 0.76 17.48
C GLY A 170 -9.93 -0.57 16.84
N SER A 171 -10.04 -1.68 17.55
CA SER A 171 -9.77 -3.02 17.02
C SER A 171 -10.65 -3.38 15.83
N GLY A 172 -11.93 -3.01 15.86
CA GLY A 172 -12.83 -3.16 14.70
C GLY A 172 -12.34 -2.39 13.48
N GLY A 173 -11.85 -1.17 13.67
CA GLY A 173 -11.21 -0.38 12.62
C GLY A 173 -9.94 -1.02 12.06
N THR A 174 -9.08 -1.55 12.93
CA THR A 174 -7.86 -2.29 12.55
C THR A 174 -8.20 -3.52 11.71
N LEU A 175 -9.20 -4.31 12.11
CA LEU A 175 -9.67 -5.47 11.35
C LEU A 175 -10.19 -5.07 9.97
N CYS A 176 -10.99 -4.00 9.89
CA CYS A 176 -11.48 -3.49 8.61
C CYS A 176 -10.34 -3.05 7.68
N LEU A 177 -9.32 -2.37 8.23
CA LEU A 177 -8.15 -1.92 7.45
C LEU A 177 -7.32 -3.12 6.96
N ALA A 178 -7.05 -4.07 7.86
CA ALA A 178 -6.28 -5.26 7.56
C ALA A 178 -6.93 -6.11 6.47
N LEU A 179 -8.24 -6.39 6.59
CA LEU A 179 -8.99 -7.11 5.58
C LEU A 179 -9.01 -6.36 4.24
N SER A 180 -9.21 -5.04 4.27
CA SER A 180 -9.12 -4.20 3.07
C SER A 180 -7.77 -4.33 2.37
N LEU A 181 -6.67 -4.21 3.12
CA LEU A 181 -5.31 -4.33 2.60
C LEU A 181 -5.09 -5.70 1.94
N VAL A 182 -5.49 -6.78 2.60
CA VAL A 182 -5.32 -8.14 2.08
C VAL A 182 -6.16 -8.34 0.81
N LEU A 183 -7.44 -7.99 0.84
CA LEU A 183 -8.35 -8.16 -0.29
C LEU A 183 -7.92 -7.33 -1.50
N ILE A 184 -7.57 -6.05 -1.30
CA ILE A 184 -7.14 -5.17 -2.37
C ILE A 184 -5.80 -5.66 -2.94
N SER A 185 -4.84 -6.01 -2.08
CA SER A 185 -3.51 -6.46 -2.53
C SER A 185 -3.59 -7.76 -3.33
N LEU A 186 -4.39 -8.72 -2.88
CA LEU A 186 -4.63 -9.98 -3.58
C LEU A 186 -5.28 -9.76 -4.95
N ASN A 187 -6.35 -8.96 -5.00
CA ASN A 187 -7.07 -8.72 -6.26
C ASN A 187 -6.27 -7.86 -7.23
N ALA A 188 -5.54 -6.85 -6.75
CA ALA A 188 -4.68 -6.00 -7.57
C ALA A 188 -3.50 -6.78 -8.16
N MET A 189 -2.94 -7.74 -7.41
CA MET A 189 -1.93 -8.66 -7.91
C MET A 189 -2.50 -9.56 -9.03
N ARG A 190 -3.70 -10.10 -8.84
CA ARG A 190 -4.40 -10.90 -9.85
C ARG A 190 -4.78 -10.09 -11.09
N ALA A 191 -5.02 -8.79 -10.92
CA ALA A 191 -5.34 -7.87 -12.01
C ALA A 191 -4.09 -7.35 -12.75
N GLY A 192 -2.88 -7.64 -12.27
CA GLY A 192 -1.64 -7.13 -12.86
C GLY A 192 -1.24 -5.73 -12.43
N LEU A 193 -2.00 -5.10 -11.53
CA LEU A 193 -1.71 -3.75 -11.04
C LEU A 193 -0.57 -3.73 -10.02
N LEU A 194 -0.44 -4.81 -9.23
CA LEU A 194 0.68 -5.04 -8.33
C LEU A 194 1.50 -6.24 -8.78
N SER A 195 2.82 -6.14 -8.65
CA SER A 195 3.69 -7.33 -8.78
C SER A 195 3.42 -8.32 -7.65
N ARG A 196 3.81 -9.59 -7.84
CA ARG A 196 3.66 -10.62 -6.81
C ARG A 196 4.32 -10.24 -5.48
N PHE A 197 5.53 -9.67 -5.55
CA PHE A 197 6.25 -9.17 -4.38
C PHE A 197 5.45 -8.07 -3.66
N MET A 198 4.97 -7.08 -4.41
CA MET A 198 4.26 -5.94 -3.83
C MET A 198 2.89 -6.32 -3.24
N GLY A 199 2.19 -7.26 -3.88
CA GLY A 199 0.93 -7.81 -3.38
C GLY A 199 1.12 -8.62 -2.09
N VAL A 200 2.12 -9.51 -2.04
CA VAL A 200 2.46 -10.27 -0.82
C VAL A 200 2.88 -9.34 0.31
N LEU A 201 3.69 -8.33 0.02
CA LEU A 201 4.10 -7.34 1.00
C LEU A 201 2.88 -6.58 1.58
N GLY A 202 1.91 -6.21 0.75
CA GLY A 202 0.66 -5.57 1.21
C GLY A 202 -0.21 -6.49 2.08
N MET A 203 -0.25 -7.79 1.76
CA MET A 203 -0.90 -8.79 2.61
C MET A 203 -0.18 -8.96 3.95
N ILE A 204 1.15 -8.92 3.97
CA ILE A 204 1.95 -8.96 5.22
C ILE A 204 1.66 -7.72 6.07
N VAL A 205 1.61 -6.53 5.47
CA VAL A 205 1.23 -5.29 6.19
C VAL A 205 -0.15 -5.45 6.81
N GLY A 206 -1.14 -5.95 6.06
CA GLY A 206 -2.48 -6.23 6.59
C GLY A 206 -2.47 -7.25 7.73
N GLY A 207 -1.69 -8.34 7.61
CA GLY A 207 -1.56 -9.35 8.66
C GLY A 207 -0.90 -8.83 9.94
N LEU A 208 0.15 -8.02 9.79
CA LEU A 208 0.89 -7.43 10.92
C LEU A 208 0.05 -6.45 11.74
N LEU A 209 -0.97 -5.82 11.15
CA LEU A 209 -1.91 -4.98 11.89
C LEU A 209 -2.74 -5.76 12.91
N ILE A 210 -3.04 -7.04 12.64
CA ILE A 210 -3.82 -7.90 13.53
C ILE A 210 -2.91 -8.67 14.48
N LEU A 211 -1.83 -9.22 13.94
CA LEU A 211 -0.87 -10.02 14.68
C LEU A 211 0.47 -9.29 14.70
N PRO A 212 0.73 -8.43 15.69
CA PRO A 212 1.96 -7.65 15.80
C PRO A 212 3.13 -8.56 16.21
N LEU A 213 3.60 -9.40 15.28
CA LEU A 213 4.70 -10.35 15.48
C LEU A 213 6.07 -9.67 15.64
N LEU A 214 6.17 -8.42 15.21
CA LEU A 214 7.41 -7.64 15.19
C LEU A 214 7.20 -6.34 15.97
N PRO A 215 7.59 -6.29 17.26
CA PRO A 215 7.55 -5.05 18.05
C PRO A 215 8.29 -3.94 17.31
N GLY A 216 7.59 -2.87 16.94
CA GLY A 216 8.11 -1.73 16.17
C GLY A 216 8.40 -2.00 14.67
N GLY A 217 8.57 -3.25 14.25
CA GLY A 217 8.87 -3.59 12.85
C GLY A 217 7.71 -3.37 11.88
N GLN A 218 6.47 -3.48 12.36
CA GLN A 218 5.26 -3.28 11.53
C GLN A 218 5.25 -1.94 10.79
N SER A 219 5.63 -0.85 11.48
CA SER A 219 5.60 0.50 10.93
C SER A 219 6.61 0.64 9.80
N VAL A 220 7.80 0.04 9.94
CA VAL A 220 8.85 0.07 8.92
C VAL A 220 8.38 -0.59 7.63
N VAL A 221 7.77 -1.78 7.74
CA VAL A 221 7.26 -2.52 6.57
C VAL A 221 6.11 -1.75 5.91
N GLN A 222 5.19 -1.19 6.69
CA GLN A 222 4.08 -0.38 6.18
C GLN A 222 4.57 0.89 5.47
N ILE A 223 5.50 1.64 6.06
CA ILE A 223 6.07 2.86 5.48
C ILE A 223 6.78 2.52 4.16
N PHE A 224 7.62 1.50 4.15
CA PHE A 224 8.30 1.03 2.95
C PHE A 224 7.29 0.66 1.84
N TRP A 225 6.25 -0.10 2.19
CA TRP A 225 5.20 -0.49 1.25
C TRP A 225 4.43 0.72 0.70
N LEU A 226 4.10 1.72 1.51
CA LEU A 226 3.45 2.95 1.06
C LEU A 226 4.34 3.78 0.10
N VAL A 227 5.63 3.90 0.42
CA VAL A 227 6.62 4.57 -0.45
C VAL A 227 6.74 3.83 -1.78
N ALA A 228 6.84 2.50 -1.74
CA ALA A 228 6.84 1.65 -2.93
C ALA A 228 5.57 1.83 -3.77
N LEU A 229 4.42 1.90 -3.13
CA LEU A 229 3.13 2.10 -3.80
C LEU A 229 3.05 3.48 -4.46
N GLY A 230 3.50 4.53 -3.76
CA GLY A 230 3.60 5.88 -4.33
C GLY A 230 4.55 5.94 -5.53
N ALA A 231 5.70 5.26 -5.46
CA ALA A 231 6.64 5.17 -6.58
C ALA A 231 6.03 4.42 -7.77
N LEU A 232 5.29 3.33 -7.51
CA LEU A 232 4.52 2.61 -8.52
C LEU A 232 3.48 3.52 -9.18
N PHE A 233 2.73 4.31 -8.40
CA PHE A 233 1.76 5.28 -8.91
C PHE A 233 2.38 6.46 -9.70
N LEU A 234 3.70 6.60 -9.72
CA LEU A 234 4.44 7.58 -10.53
C LEU A 234 5.25 6.96 -11.67
N ASP A 235 5.13 5.65 -11.91
CA ASP A 235 5.98 4.94 -12.89
C ASP A 235 7.48 5.00 -12.57
N ARG A 236 7.81 5.01 -11.28
CA ARG A 236 9.19 5.03 -10.78
C ARG A 236 9.56 3.78 -10.00
N TRP A 237 8.69 2.78 -10.00
CA TRP A 237 8.96 1.50 -9.36
C TRP A 237 9.98 0.69 -10.18
N PRO A 238 10.95 -0.02 -9.55
CA PRO A 238 11.86 -0.89 -10.28
C PRO A 238 11.09 -1.95 -11.10
N GLY A 239 11.34 -1.97 -12.42
CA GLY A 239 10.58 -2.81 -13.36
C GLY A 239 9.32 -2.14 -13.93
N GLY A 240 9.08 -0.87 -13.60
CA GLY A 240 8.07 0.00 -14.21
C GLY A 240 6.63 -0.28 -13.79
N ARG A 241 5.73 0.39 -14.52
CA ARG A 241 4.33 0.07 -14.78
C ARG A 241 4.08 -1.40 -15.13
N GLY A 242 3.43 -2.18 -14.27
CA GLY A 242 2.91 -3.49 -14.70
C GLY A 242 2.02 -3.38 -15.95
N PRO A 243 1.93 -4.42 -16.80
CA PRO A 243 1.30 -4.34 -18.11
C PRO A 243 -0.17 -3.88 -18.07
N ALA A 244 -0.88 -4.20 -16.99
CA ALA A 244 -2.26 -3.78 -16.76
C ALA A 244 -2.46 -2.26 -16.67
N TRP A 245 -1.42 -1.49 -16.35
CA TRP A 245 -1.47 -0.03 -16.29
C TRP A 245 -1.46 0.60 -17.69
N GLU A 246 -0.90 -0.07 -18.69
CA GLU A 246 -0.84 0.41 -20.07
C GLU A 246 -2.08 -0.02 -20.85
N THR A 247 -2.46 -1.28 -20.73
CA THR A 247 -3.56 -1.86 -21.52
C THR A 247 -4.93 -1.53 -20.94
N GLY A 248 -5.03 -1.25 -19.64
CA GLY A 248 -6.32 -1.11 -18.95
C GLY A 248 -7.04 -2.44 -18.72
N GLU A 249 -6.45 -3.56 -19.13
CA GLU A 249 -7.01 -4.90 -19.00
C GLU A 249 -6.32 -5.70 -17.88
N ALA A 250 -6.95 -6.77 -17.42
CA ALA A 250 -6.39 -7.65 -16.41
C ALA A 250 -5.28 -8.54 -17.00
N VAL A 251 -4.05 -8.03 -17.03
CA VAL A 251 -2.87 -8.77 -17.50
C VAL A 251 -1.93 -9.02 -16.32
N PRO A 252 -1.87 -10.24 -15.76
CA PRO A 252 -0.99 -10.56 -14.63
C PRO A 252 0.49 -10.31 -14.93
N TRP A 253 1.28 -10.02 -13.89
CA TRP A 253 2.74 -9.90 -14.05
C TRP A 253 3.36 -11.24 -14.49
N PRO A 254 4.33 -11.21 -15.43
CA PRO A 254 5.05 -12.41 -15.83
C PRO A 254 5.72 -13.04 -14.60
N SER A 255 5.69 -14.36 -14.53
CA SER A 255 6.41 -15.09 -13.50
C SER A 255 7.92 -14.95 -13.69
N ALA A 256 8.70 -15.10 -12.62
CA ALA A 256 10.16 -15.08 -12.72
C ALA A 256 10.72 -16.23 -13.59
N ALA A 257 9.93 -17.28 -13.85
CA ALA A 257 10.29 -18.35 -14.77
C ALA A 257 10.06 -17.92 -16.23
N GLU A 258 8.90 -17.31 -16.52
CA GLU A 258 8.58 -16.77 -17.84
C GLU A 258 9.53 -15.64 -18.24
N ALA A 259 9.79 -14.68 -17.35
CA ALA A 259 10.73 -13.59 -17.63
C ALA A 259 12.16 -14.09 -17.89
N ARG A 260 12.58 -15.18 -17.22
CA ARG A 260 13.87 -15.84 -17.50
C ARG A 260 13.84 -16.62 -18.82
N GLY A 261 12.72 -17.25 -19.15
CA GLY A 261 12.51 -17.94 -20.41
C GLY A 261 12.53 -16.98 -21.61
N GLU A 262 11.88 -15.82 -21.49
CA GLU A 262 11.89 -14.76 -22.51
C GLU A 262 13.29 -14.14 -22.66
N ALA A 263 13.99 -13.89 -21.55
CA ALA A 263 15.38 -13.43 -21.59
C ALA A 263 16.31 -14.46 -22.27
N LEU A 264 16.12 -15.75 -22.00
CA LEU A 264 16.89 -16.81 -22.64
C LEU A 264 16.53 -16.96 -24.14
N ALA A 265 15.24 -16.91 -24.48
CA ALA A 265 14.77 -17.00 -25.86
C ALA A 265 15.22 -15.81 -26.72
N SER A 266 15.26 -14.60 -26.14
CA SER A 266 15.81 -13.42 -26.81
C SER A 266 17.33 -13.53 -26.99
N THR A 267 18.08 -14.04 -26.01
CA THR A 267 19.52 -14.32 -26.22
C THR A 267 19.76 -15.38 -27.31
N LEU A 268 18.97 -16.46 -27.33
CA LEU A 268 19.10 -17.52 -28.34
C LEU A 268 18.65 -17.09 -29.74
N SER A 269 17.69 -16.16 -29.84
CA SER A 269 17.26 -15.62 -31.14
C SER A 269 18.27 -14.64 -31.74
N VAL A 270 19.10 -13.99 -30.92
CA VAL A 270 20.21 -13.14 -31.39
C VAL A 270 21.41 -13.99 -31.84
N GLU A 271 21.52 -15.23 -31.36
CA GLU A 271 22.65 -16.11 -31.61
C GLU A 271 22.46 -17.06 -32.81
N HIS A 272 21.40 -16.91 -33.60
CA HIS A 272 21.32 -17.57 -34.91
C HIS A 272 22.15 -16.78 -35.92
N PRO A 273 23.35 -17.25 -36.33
CA PRO A 273 24.09 -16.62 -37.39
C PRO A 273 23.29 -16.85 -38.68
N ASP A 274 23.04 -15.78 -39.43
CA ASP A 274 22.55 -15.86 -40.81
C ASP A 274 23.47 -16.83 -41.58
N PRO A 275 23.01 -18.00 -42.04
CA PRO A 275 23.86 -19.01 -42.69
C PRO A 275 24.23 -18.62 -44.14
N GLY A 276 24.28 -17.31 -44.45
CA GLY A 276 24.35 -16.80 -45.81
C GLY A 276 25.40 -15.71 -46.08
N LYS A 277 26.25 -15.33 -45.12
CA LYS A 277 27.37 -14.41 -45.41
C LYS A 277 28.71 -15.13 -45.33
N PRO A 278 29.43 -15.30 -46.46
CA PRO A 278 30.82 -15.77 -46.40
C PRO A 278 31.66 -14.75 -45.64
N ASP A 279 32.44 -15.28 -44.69
CA ASP A 279 33.35 -14.53 -43.83
C ASP A 279 34.35 -13.74 -44.68
N ALA A 280 34.24 -12.41 -44.66
CA ALA A 280 35.34 -11.56 -45.02
C ALA A 280 36.25 -11.45 -43.79
N GLU A 281 37.35 -12.21 -43.78
CA GLU A 281 38.47 -12.00 -42.88
C GLU A 281 38.99 -10.56 -43.02
N ASP A 282 38.98 -9.80 -41.93
CA ASP A 282 39.81 -8.61 -41.76
C ASP A 282 40.43 -8.64 -40.33
N PRO A 283 41.78 -8.66 -40.19
CA PRO A 283 42.42 -8.78 -38.89
C PRO A 283 42.50 -7.41 -38.18
N GLY A 284 41.59 -7.18 -37.23
CA GLY A 284 41.61 -6.05 -36.30
C GLY A 284 42.13 -6.41 -34.89
N PRO A 285 42.68 -5.45 -34.12
CA PRO A 285 43.69 -5.70 -33.07
C PRO A 285 43.12 -6.22 -31.73
N PRO A 286 43.96 -6.88 -30.90
CA PRO A 286 43.50 -7.52 -29.67
C PRO A 286 43.13 -6.50 -28.58
N HIS A 287 41.85 -6.50 -28.17
CA HIS A 287 41.42 -5.79 -26.96
C HIS A 287 41.77 -6.59 -25.68
N PRO A 288 42.24 -5.92 -24.61
CA PRO A 288 42.82 -6.57 -23.45
C PRO A 288 41.77 -7.15 -22.49
N VAL A 289 41.97 -8.42 -22.14
CA VAL A 289 41.15 -9.18 -21.18
C VAL A 289 41.45 -8.71 -19.74
N SER A 290 40.45 -8.15 -19.05
CA SER A 290 40.58 -7.76 -17.64
C SER A 290 40.70 -8.99 -16.75
N ARG A 291 41.84 -9.09 -16.05
CA ARG A 291 42.24 -10.21 -15.18
C ARG A 291 41.33 -10.37 -13.96
N LYS A 292 40.79 -11.59 -13.79
CA LYS A 292 40.24 -12.12 -12.53
C LYS A 292 41.26 -11.95 -11.38
N ARG A 293 40.91 -11.15 -10.38
CA ARG A 293 41.69 -10.95 -9.15
C ARG A 293 41.53 -12.17 -8.23
N LYS A 294 42.54 -13.04 -8.24
CA LYS A 294 42.67 -14.23 -7.37
C LYS A 294 42.95 -13.78 -5.93
N LYS A 295 41.99 -13.99 -5.02
CA LYS A 295 42.11 -13.70 -3.58
C LYS A 295 43.09 -14.70 -2.95
N LYS A 296 44.20 -14.21 -2.39
CA LYS A 296 45.25 -15.00 -1.74
C LYS A 296 44.88 -15.15 -0.26
N ARG A 297 44.82 -16.41 0.20
CA ARG A 297 44.78 -16.81 1.62
C ARG A 297 46.01 -16.25 2.36
N ARG A 298 45.77 -15.63 3.51
CA ARG A 298 46.53 -15.82 4.75
C ARG A 298 45.58 -15.56 5.91
#